data_AF-A0A1F3LYL1-F1
#
_entry.id   AF-A0A1F3LYL1-F1
#
_cell.length_a   1.000
_cell.length_b   1.000
_cell.length_c   1.000
_cell.angle_alpha   90.00
_cell.angle_beta   90.00
_cell.angle_gamma   90.00
#
_symmetry.space_group_name_H-M   'P 1'
#
loop_
_entity.id
_entity.type
_entity.pdbx_description
1 polymer ?
#
loop_
_entity_poly.entity_id
_entity_poly.type
_entity_poly.pdbx_seq_one_letter_code
_entity_poly.pdbx_strand_id
1 'polypeptide(L)'
;MVGGEPFTIAQYLTGITEYSNARGYSISGKAGDYSIYLNESGISMKGSLPKFLLSDNIHTLSRAGARDAITKLSDEIHLPIKLAKVTRVDVSTVLPMKREPNEYYPLLGNKPHFKRLQATENTLYYNTIKKQLIFYDKKAEAKAKGVIIPAGFEGANLLRIEARFLSRLSKQFNLTEINGATLTDEKFYTGMVKRWGDEYFSIDKLKSLSIMDATNIKTVTDGKNMAFAMLLQKEGQSFIDAYIAELKAKKTYTDPKSYTRVKKGLNELIAASTATDQNELIKELDQAVNEITMNCR
;
A
#
# COMPACT_ATOMS: atom_id res chain seq x y z
N MET A 1 25.46 33.15 16.93
CA MET A 1 24.83 32.03 16.21
C MET A 1 25.25 30.74 16.89
N VAL A 2 24.39 30.16 17.72
CA VAL A 2 24.59 28.79 18.22
C VAL A 2 23.87 27.88 17.24
N GLY A 3 24.54 27.57 16.12
CA GLY A 3 24.00 26.68 15.10
C GLY A 3 24.99 25.54 14.91
N GLY A 4 24.72 24.38 15.53
CA GLY A 4 25.53 23.18 15.32
C GLY A 4 25.52 22.71 13.85
N GLU A 5 26.35 21.70 13.57
CA GLU A 5 26.45 20.93 12.31
C GLU A 5 25.13 20.81 11.51
N PRO A 6 23.96 20.50 12.11
CA PRO A 6 22.71 20.30 11.37
C PRO A 6 22.18 21.52 10.60
N PHE A 7 22.44 22.74 11.08
CA PHE A 7 21.85 23.95 10.50
C PHE A 7 22.62 24.50 9.28
N THR A 8 23.84 23.99 9.04
CA THR A 8 24.71 24.43 7.94
C THR A 8 24.10 24.22 6.56
N ILE A 9 23.20 23.24 6.43
CA ILE A 9 22.54 22.93 5.17
C ILE A 9 21.32 23.82 4.88
N ALA A 10 20.92 24.70 5.80
CA ALA A 10 19.76 25.57 5.62
C ALA A 10 19.88 26.47 4.37
N GLN A 11 21.11 26.89 4.03
CA GLN A 11 21.39 27.69 2.83
C GLN A 11 21.07 26.98 1.51
N TYR A 12 20.98 25.66 1.51
CA TYR A 12 20.65 24.85 0.33
C TYR A 12 19.14 24.55 0.24
N LEU A 13 18.34 25.05 1.18
CA LEU A 13 16.90 24.81 1.24
C LEU A 13 16.11 25.98 0.66
N THR A 14 14.95 25.66 0.11
CA THR A 14 13.95 26.62 -0.36
C THR A 14 12.71 26.61 0.54
N GLY A 15 11.94 27.70 0.53
CA GLY A 15 10.69 27.79 1.30
C GLY A 15 10.89 27.63 2.80
N ILE A 16 11.95 28.26 3.33
CA ILE A 16 12.37 28.11 4.72
C ILE A 16 11.30 28.67 5.68
N THR A 17 11.01 27.91 6.73
CA THR A 17 10.22 28.36 7.89
C THR A 17 10.96 27.99 9.17
N GLU A 18 11.10 28.97 10.06
CA GLU A 18 11.77 28.81 11.35
C GLU A 18 10.77 28.68 12.50
N TYR A 19 11.10 27.87 13.49
CA TYR A 19 10.29 27.68 14.69
C TYR A 19 11.17 27.76 15.93
N SER A 20 10.71 28.53 16.92
CA SER A 20 11.30 28.58 18.25
C SER A 20 10.20 28.32 19.28
N ASN A 21 10.36 27.26 20.08
CA ASN A 21 9.42 26.91 21.15
C ASN A 21 10.16 26.26 22.33
N ALA A 22 9.43 25.84 23.36
CA ALA A 22 9.99 25.21 24.56
C ALA A 22 10.81 23.93 24.30
N ARG A 23 10.71 23.32 23.11
CA ARG A 23 11.48 22.15 22.66
C ARG A 23 12.75 22.51 21.87
N GLY A 24 13.06 23.80 21.71
CA GLY A 24 14.25 24.30 21.03
C GLY A 24 13.96 24.96 19.68
N TYR A 25 15.05 25.27 18.98
CA TYR A 25 15.02 25.89 17.65
C TYR A 25 15.00 24.83 16.54
N SER A 26 14.20 25.06 15.49
CA SER A 26 14.15 24.19 14.33
C SER A 26 13.85 24.95 13.05
N ILE A 27 14.33 24.40 11.93
CA ILE A 27 14.11 24.93 10.59
C ILE A 27 13.42 23.85 9.76
N SER A 28 12.44 24.23 8.95
CA SER A 28 11.91 23.37 7.89
C SER A 28 12.08 24.04 6.53
N GLY A 29 12.31 23.25 5.49
CA GLY A 29 12.44 23.73 4.12
C GLY A 29 12.35 22.59 3.12
N LYS A 30 12.67 22.87 1.85
CA LYS A 30 12.62 21.90 0.76
C LYS A 30 13.92 21.85 -0.05
N ALA A 31 14.30 20.65 -0.46
CA ALA A 31 15.22 20.39 -1.56
C ALA A 31 14.45 19.63 -2.64
N GLY A 32 14.06 20.34 -3.71
CA GLY A 32 13.08 19.84 -4.68
C GLY A 32 11.80 19.33 -4.01
N ASP A 33 11.52 18.04 -4.20
CA ASP A 33 10.34 17.35 -3.67
C ASP A 33 10.52 16.78 -2.25
N TYR A 34 11.71 16.93 -1.66
CA TYR A 34 11.98 16.50 -0.29
C TYR A 34 11.68 17.62 0.71
N SER A 35 10.87 17.30 1.72
CA SER A 35 10.75 18.12 2.93
C SER A 35 11.88 17.77 3.89
N ILE A 36 12.60 18.78 4.35
CA ILE A 36 13.76 18.66 5.25
C ILE A 36 13.46 19.43 6.53
N TYR A 37 13.76 18.81 7.68
CA TYR A 37 13.61 19.38 9.01
C TYR A 37 14.93 19.29 9.76
N LEU A 38 15.41 20.44 10.24
CA LEU A 38 16.65 20.61 11.00
C LEU A 38 16.30 20.97 12.43
N ASN A 39 16.92 20.33 13.40
CA ASN A 39 16.87 20.73 14.81
C ASN A 39 18.20 20.38 15.49
N GLU A 40 18.31 20.72 16.77
CA GLU A 40 19.51 20.46 17.56
C GLU A 40 19.88 18.97 17.66
N SER A 41 18.91 18.06 17.51
CA SER A 41 19.14 16.60 17.51
C SER A 41 19.57 16.05 16.15
N GLY A 42 19.50 16.83 15.06
CA GLY A 42 19.95 16.42 13.73
C GLY A 42 19.00 16.79 12.59
N ILE A 43 19.11 16.01 11.51
CA ILE A 43 18.43 16.26 10.23
C ILE A 43 17.48 15.11 9.94
N SER A 44 16.24 15.43 9.58
CA SER A 44 15.28 14.45 9.06
C SER A 44 14.71 14.91 7.74
N MET A 45 14.45 13.96 6.84
CA MET A 45 13.97 14.27 5.50
C MET A 45 12.95 13.23 5.02
N LYS A 46 12.02 13.68 4.18
CA LYS A 46 10.98 12.84 3.60
C LYS A 46 10.64 13.35 2.21
N GLY A 47 10.58 12.43 1.24
CA GLY A 47 10.24 12.75 -0.14
C GLY A 47 10.05 11.50 -0.98
N SER A 48 9.97 11.68 -2.29
CA SER A 48 9.78 10.62 -3.28
C SER A 48 10.97 10.60 -4.23
N LEU A 49 11.75 9.51 -4.23
CA LEU A 49 12.88 9.35 -5.14
C LEU A 49 12.48 9.49 -6.63
N PRO A 50 11.38 8.87 -7.11
CA PRO A 50 10.93 9.04 -8.50
C PRO A 50 10.67 10.51 -8.84
N LYS A 51 9.92 11.24 -8.00
CA LYS A 51 9.62 12.64 -8.30
C LYS A 51 10.86 13.52 -8.27
N PHE A 52 11.78 13.23 -7.36
CA PHE A 52 13.00 14.00 -7.23
C PHE A 52 13.93 13.83 -8.44
N LEU A 53 13.94 12.65 -9.07
CA LEU A 53 14.76 12.39 -10.26
C LEU A 53 14.03 12.69 -11.57
N LEU A 54 12.80 12.22 -11.73
CA LEU A 54 12.04 12.21 -12.99
C LEU A 54 10.99 13.32 -13.08
N SER A 55 10.75 14.07 -12.00
CA SER A 55 9.67 15.06 -11.89
C SER A 55 8.25 14.46 -11.96
N ASP A 56 8.12 13.14 -12.00
CA ASP A 56 6.87 12.41 -11.87
C ASP A 56 7.03 11.18 -10.96
N ASN A 57 5.92 10.56 -10.57
CA ASN A 57 5.95 9.26 -9.92
C ASN A 57 5.03 8.25 -10.59
N ILE A 58 4.69 8.44 -11.86
CA ILE A 58 3.98 7.43 -12.65
C ILE A 58 5.00 6.42 -13.16
N HIS A 59 6.17 6.88 -13.59
CA HIS A 59 7.26 5.99 -13.93
C HIS A 59 7.85 5.31 -12.70
N THR A 60 7.99 3.99 -12.79
CA THR A 60 8.62 3.18 -11.76
C THR A 60 10.13 3.38 -11.81
N LEU A 61 10.71 3.71 -10.66
CA LEU A 61 12.14 3.96 -10.56
C LEU A 61 12.92 2.64 -10.48
N SER A 62 13.87 2.45 -11.40
CA SER A 62 14.79 1.31 -11.39
C SER A 62 15.79 1.41 -10.23
N ARG A 63 16.51 0.32 -9.93
CA ARG A 63 17.60 0.33 -8.94
C ARG A 63 18.69 1.37 -9.26
N ALA A 64 19.04 1.51 -10.54
CA ALA A 64 19.99 2.53 -11.00
C ALA A 64 19.40 3.93 -10.77
N GLY A 65 18.14 4.16 -11.15
CA GLY A 65 17.47 5.43 -10.87
C GLY A 65 17.38 5.75 -9.38
N ALA A 66 17.19 4.77 -8.50
CA ALA A 66 17.22 4.98 -7.05
C ALA A 66 18.62 5.46 -6.58
N ARG A 67 19.69 4.90 -7.14
CA ARG A 67 21.07 5.33 -6.88
C ARG A 67 21.31 6.76 -7.37
N ASP A 68 20.83 7.09 -8.57
CA ASP A 68 21.00 8.41 -9.15
C ASP A 68 20.20 9.46 -8.37
N ALA A 69 18.98 9.13 -7.95
CA ALA A 69 18.15 9.99 -7.09
C ALA A 69 18.82 10.26 -5.72
N ILE A 70 19.39 9.23 -5.09
CA ILE A 70 20.13 9.37 -3.82
C ILE A 70 21.39 10.22 -4.02
N THR A 71 22.10 10.04 -5.13
CA THR A 71 23.32 10.80 -5.44
C THR A 71 22.98 12.26 -5.70
N LYS A 72 21.98 12.54 -6.54
CA LYS A 72 21.47 13.89 -6.78
C LYS A 72 21.04 14.58 -5.48
N LEU A 73 20.36 13.86 -4.58
CA LEU A 73 19.93 14.44 -3.29
C LEU A 73 21.13 14.74 -2.40
N SER A 74 22.13 13.86 -2.40
CA SER A 74 23.42 14.05 -1.71
C SER A 74 24.15 15.30 -2.19
N ASP A 75 24.15 15.54 -3.50
CA ASP A 75 24.81 16.68 -4.12
C ASP A 75 24.05 17.99 -3.84
N GLU A 76 22.71 17.98 -3.91
CA GLU A 76 21.90 19.19 -3.68
C GLU A 76 21.99 19.73 -2.25
N ILE A 77 22.10 18.86 -1.25
CA ILE A 77 22.11 19.30 0.17
C ILE A 77 23.48 19.12 0.83
N HIS A 78 24.48 18.66 0.08
CA HIS A 78 25.86 18.44 0.53
C HIS A 78 26.00 17.54 1.77
N LEU A 79 25.18 16.47 1.85
CA LEU A 79 25.23 15.47 2.92
C LEU A 79 25.42 14.06 2.37
N PRO A 80 26.15 13.17 3.05
CA PRO A 80 26.35 11.79 2.61
C PRO A 80 25.08 10.94 2.82
N ILE A 81 24.05 11.12 1.99
CA ILE A 81 22.73 10.46 2.12
C ILE A 81 22.84 8.94 2.15
N LYS A 82 23.87 8.37 1.53
CA LYS A 82 24.15 6.93 1.57
C LYS A 82 24.36 6.40 3.00
N LEU A 83 24.83 7.24 3.92
CA LEU A 83 25.02 6.90 5.34
C LEU A 83 23.78 7.21 6.20
N ALA A 84 22.78 7.91 5.65
CA ALA A 84 21.59 8.29 6.40
C ALA A 84 20.72 7.08 6.73
N LYS A 85 20.28 6.97 7.98
CA LYS A 85 19.39 5.91 8.45
C LYS A 85 18.01 6.03 7.82
N VAL A 86 17.52 4.94 7.25
CA VAL A 86 16.18 4.85 6.66
C VAL A 86 15.19 4.38 7.73
N THR A 87 14.23 5.24 8.06
CA THR A 87 13.22 4.97 9.10
C THR A 87 11.88 4.47 8.52
N ARG A 88 11.60 4.80 7.25
CA ARG A 88 10.43 4.38 6.49
C ARG A 88 10.79 4.23 5.01
N VAL A 89 10.18 3.25 4.35
CA VAL A 89 10.26 3.08 2.89
C VAL A 89 8.89 2.71 2.33
N ASP A 90 8.55 3.28 1.18
CA ASP A 90 7.31 3.00 0.46
C ASP A 90 7.70 2.42 -0.91
N VAL A 91 7.36 1.14 -1.15
CA VAL A 91 7.63 0.42 -2.40
C VAL A 91 6.35 0.42 -3.22
N SER A 92 6.43 0.84 -4.48
CA SER A 92 5.23 0.98 -5.30
C SER A 92 5.53 0.96 -6.79
N THR A 93 4.50 0.67 -7.57
CA THR A 93 4.52 0.72 -9.02
C THR A 93 3.12 1.03 -9.53
N VAL A 94 3.03 1.53 -10.77
CA VAL A 94 1.77 1.78 -11.47
C VAL A 94 1.53 0.66 -12.47
N LEU A 95 0.34 0.09 -12.45
CA LEU A 95 -0.11 -0.97 -13.33
C LEU A 95 -1.11 -0.39 -14.34
N PRO A 96 -0.83 -0.45 -15.64
CA PRO A 96 -1.84 -0.24 -16.67
C PRO A 96 -2.85 -1.38 -16.63
N MET A 97 -4.12 -1.05 -16.41
CA MET A 97 -5.21 -2.01 -16.29
C MET A 97 -6.22 -1.81 -17.41
N LYS A 98 -6.92 -2.88 -17.82
CA LYS A 98 -8.01 -2.83 -18.80
C LYS A 98 -9.26 -2.12 -18.28
N ARG A 99 -9.51 -2.19 -16.97
CA ARG A 99 -10.70 -1.66 -16.30
C ARG A 99 -10.33 -0.59 -15.30
N GLU A 100 -11.34 0.16 -14.83
CA GLU A 100 -11.10 1.22 -13.85
C GLU A 100 -10.62 0.60 -12.52
N PRO A 101 -9.66 1.21 -11.80
CA PRO A 101 -9.09 0.64 -10.59
C PRO A 101 -10.14 0.27 -9.53
N ASN A 102 -11.24 1.02 -9.44
CA ASN A 102 -12.32 0.79 -8.50
C ASN A 102 -13.08 -0.53 -8.73
N GLU A 103 -13.02 -1.11 -9.93
CA GLU A 103 -13.66 -2.39 -10.25
C GLU A 103 -12.91 -3.57 -9.62
N TYR A 104 -11.61 -3.42 -9.35
CA TYR A 104 -10.77 -4.45 -8.73
C TYR A 104 -10.92 -4.48 -7.21
N TYR A 105 -11.16 -3.33 -6.55
CA TYR A 105 -11.16 -3.25 -5.08
C TYR A 105 -12.13 -4.21 -4.40
N PRO A 106 -13.38 -4.38 -4.88
CA PRO A 106 -14.31 -5.32 -4.28
C PRO A 106 -13.76 -6.77 -4.26
N LEU A 107 -12.96 -7.17 -5.26
CA LEU A 107 -12.40 -8.52 -5.38
C LEU A 107 -11.19 -8.75 -4.47
N LEU A 108 -10.58 -7.68 -3.97
CA LEU A 108 -9.53 -7.73 -2.96
C LEU A 108 -10.22 -7.87 -1.58
N GLY A 109 -10.30 -9.11 -1.09
CA GLY A 109 -10.98 -9.46 0.15
C GLY A 109 -10.13 -9.21 1.39
N ASN A 110 -10.24 -10.10 2.37
CA ASN A 110 -9.53 -9.99 3.63
C ASN A 110 -8.01 -10.13 3.49
N LYS A 111 -7.26 -9.49 4.38
CA LYS A 111 -5.81 -9.70 4.53
C LYS A 111 -5.52 -9.91 6.01
N PRO A 112 -5.04 -11.09 6.43
CA PRO A 112 -4.84 -11.40 7.84
C PRO A 112 -4.03 -10.33 8.57
N HIS A 113 -4.49 -9.92 9.76
CA HIS A 113 -3.90 -8.88 10.63
C HIS A 113 -3.99 -7.43 10.14
N PHE A 114 -4.56 -7.17 8.96
CA PHE A 114 -4.74 -5.81 8.44
C PHE A 114 -6.19 -5.38 8.55
N LYS A 115 -6.42 -4.11 8.90
CA LYS A 115 -7.73 -3.47 8.79
C LYS A 115 -7.93 -3.01 7.34
N ARG A 116 -8.85 -3.66 6.63
CA ARG A 116 -9.31 -3.22 5.30
C ARG A 116 -10.24 -2.01 5.44
N LEU A 117 -10.02 -0.98 4.63
CA LEU A 117 -10.84 0.23 4.60
C LEU A 117 -10.88 0.77 3.16
N GLN A 118 -12.07 0.83 2.58
CA GLN A 118 -12.29 1.60 1.36
C GLN A 118 -12.42 3.07 1.76
N ALA A 119 -11.35 3.83 1.56
CA ALA A 119 -11.26 5.21 2.03
C ALA A 119 -12.02 6.18 1.12
N THR A 120 -12.02 5.91 -0.17
CA THR A 120 -12.80 6.61 -1.21
C THR A 120 -13.22 5.60 -2.27
N GLU A 121 -14.04 6.01 -3.24
CA GLU A 121 -14.30 5.21 -4.45
C GLU A 121 -13.02 4.81 -5.18
N ASN A 122 -11.99 5.66 -5.13
CA ASN A 122 -10.74 5.53 -5.88
C ASN A 122 -9.57 5.05 -5.02
N THR A 123 -9.80 4.62 -3.77
CA THR A 123 -8.72 4.24 -2.84
C THR A 123 -9.14 3.17 -1.84
N LEU A 124 -8.38 2.08 -1.80
CA LEU A 124 -8.49 0.99 -0.84
C LEU A 124 -7.22 0.89 0.01
N TYR A 125 -7.40 0.83 1.33
CA TYR A 125 -6.34 0.63 2.30
C TYR A 125 -6.44 -0.73 3.00
N TYR A 126 -5.28 -1.30 3.28
CA TYR A 126 -5.06 -2.32 4.29
C TYR A 126 -4.06 -1.76 5.29
N ASN A 127 -4.47 -1.61 6.55
CA ASN A 127 -3.69 -0.90 7.56
C ASN A 127 -3.28 -1.79 8.74
N THR A 128 -2.05 -1.61 9.18
CA THR A 128 -1.58 -1.94 10.54
C THR A 128 -0.87 -0.72 11.11
N ILE A 129 -0.40 -0.82 12.36
CA ILE A 129 0.43 0.23 12.97
C ILE A 129 1.79 0.38 12.25
N LYS A 130 2.34 -0.70 11.68
CA LYS A 130 3.72 -0.75 11.17
C LYS A 130 3.81 -0.79 9.64
N LYS A 131 2.73 -1.17 8.97
CA LYS A 131 2.63 -1.38 7.53
C LYS A 131 1.31 -0.87 7.00
N GLN A 132 1.30 -0.41 5.76
CA GLN A 132 0.11 -0.04 5.03
C GLN A 132 0.25 -0.52 3.58
N LEU A 133 -0.75 -1.22 3.07
CA LEU A 133 -0.86 -1.58 1.65
C LEU A 133 -2.00 -0.77 1.05
N ILE A 134 -1.76 -0.12 -0.08
CA ILE A 134 -2.68 0.84 -0.70
C ILE A 134 -2.89 0.49 -2.16
N PHE A 135 -4.13 0.58 -2.60
CA PHE A 135 -4.54 0.53 -3.99
C PHE A 135 -5.26 1.84 -4.29
N TYR A 136 -4.86 2.56 -5.34
CA TYR A 136 -5.61 3.75 -5.76
C TYR A 136 -5.51 4.02 -7.25
N ASP A 137 -6.50 4.76 -7.74
CA ASP A 137 -6.50 5.29 -9.10
C ASP A 137 -5.49 6.44 -9.20
N LYS A 138 -4.36 6.14 -9.85
CA LYS A 138 -3.25 7.05 -10.05
C LYS A 138 -3.55 8.12 -11.08
N LYS A 139 -4.42 7.83 -12.05
CA LYS A 139 -4.86 8.77 -13.06
C LYS A 139 -5.78 9.81 -12.45
N ALA A 140 -6.74 9.39 -11.63
CA ALA A 140 -7.58 10.30 -10.85
C ALA A 140 -6.75 11.17 -9.89
N GLU A 141 -5.77 10.58 -9.20
CA GLU A 141 -4.87 11.33 -8.30
C GLU A 141 -4.00 12.36 -9.03
N ALA A 142 -3.45 12.01 -10.19
CA ALA A 142 -2.67 12.92 -11.02
C ALA A 142 -3.53 14.09 -11.52
N LYS A 143 -4.73 13.80 -12.05
CA LYS A 143 -5.69 14.82 -12.51
C LYS A 143 -6.08 15.79 -11.38
N ALA A 144 -6.39 15.27 -10.20
CA ALA A 144 -6.73 16.09 -9.03
C ALA A 144 -5.58 17.02 -8.59
N LYS A 145 -4.33 16.65 -8.87
CA LYS A 145 -3.14 17.45 -8.55
C LYS A 145 -2.60 18.28 -9.72
N GLY A 146 -3.27 18.27 -10.87
CA GLY A 146 -2.79 18.95 -12.08
C GLY A 146 -1.48 18.38 -12.64
N VAL A 147 -1.17 17.12 -12.34
CA VAL A 147 0.03 16.43 -12.86
C VAL A 147 -0.29 15.90 -14.25
N ILE A 148 0.58 16.19 -15.22
CA ILE A 148 0.46 15.70 -16.59
C ILE A 148 0.74 14.19 -16.60
N ILE A 149 -0.14 13.41 -17.23
CA ILE A 149 0.08 11.99 -17.47
C ILE A 149 1.19 11.87 -18.55
N PRO A 150 2.29 11.15 -18.29
CA PRO A 150 3.35 10.99 -19.27
C PRO A 150 2.88 10.28 -20.53
N ALA A 151 3.61 10.52 -21.62
CA ALA A 151 3.35 9.86 -22.89
C ALA A 151 3.50 8.34 -22.79
N GLY A 152 2.61 7.60 -23.47
CA GLY A 152 2.50 6.14 -23.42
C GLY A 152 1.48 5.62 -22.40
N PHE A 153 0.92 6.48 -21.54
CA PHE A 153 -0.14 6.13 -20.61
C PHE A 153 -1.50 6.75 -20.97
N GLU A 154 -1.60 7.37 -22.16
CA GLU A 154 -2.85 7.96 -22.65
C GLU A 154 -3.92 6.87 -22.80
N GLY A 155 -5.11 7.15 -22.27
CA GLY A 155 -6.25 6.22 -22.33
C GLY A 155 -6.16 5.03 -21.37
N ALA A 156 -5.00 4.70 -20.80
CA ALA A 156 -4.87 3.63 -19.83
C ALA A 156 -5.58 3.96 -18.50
N ASN A 157 -6.03 2.92 -17.80
CA ASN A 157 -6.44 2.99 -16.41
C ASN A 157 -5.24 2.68 -15.53
N LEU A 158 -4.92 3.55 -14.58
CA LEU A 158 -3.65 3.48 -13.84
C LEU A 158 -3.92 3.09 -12.40
N LEU A 159 -3.75 1.82 -12.07
CA LEU A 159 -3.82 1.33 -10.69
C LEU A 159 -2.43 1.42 -10.05
N ARG A 160 -2.27 2.17 -8.96
CA ARG A 160 -1.05 2.09 -8.16
C ARG A 160 -1.25 1.18 -6.95
N ILE A 161 -0.27 0.30 -6.74
CA ILE A 161 -0.17 -0.51 -5.53
C ILE A 161 1.05 -0.03 -4.73
N GLU A 162 0.85 0.39 -3.48
CA GLU A 162 1.93 0.82 -2.57
C GLU A 162 2.00 -0.04 -1.31
N ALA A 163 3.16 -0.65 -1.05
CA ALA A 163 3.49 -1.28 0.22
C ALA A 163 4.40 -0.36 1.04
N ARG A 164 3.86 0.19 2.13
CA ARG A 164 4.52 1.17 2.99
C ARG A 164 4.96 0.53 4.30
N PHE A 165 6.24 0.67 4.63
CA PHE A 165 6.84 0.16 5.87
C PHE A 165 7.13 1.34 6.80
N LEU A 166 6.24 1.58 7.75
CA LEU A 166 6.13 2.86 8.47
C LEU A 166 7.09 3.00 9.65
N SER A 167 7.54 1.89 10.25
CA SER A 167 8.43 1.91 11.42
C SER A 167 9.16 0.58 11.63
N ARG A 168 10.23 0.59 12.43
CA ARG A 168 11.03 -0.62 12.78
C ARG A 168 11.53 -1.39 11.55
N LEU A 169 11.91 -0.67 10.49
CA LEU A 169 12.26 -1.23 9.19
C LEU A 169 13.32 -2.34 9.29
N SER A 170 14.39 -2.10 10.04
CA SER A 170 15.47 -3.07 10.26
C SER A 170 14.95 -4.41 10.80
N LYS A 171 14.02 -4.39 11.78
CA LYS A 171 13.34 -5.60 12.28
C LYS A 171 12.43 -6.25 11.26
N GLN A 172 11.76 -5.48 10.41
CA GLN A 172 10.86 -6.02 9.37
C GLN A 172 11.63 -6.71 8.23
N PHE A 173 12.88 -6.30 7.99
CA PHE A 173 13.75 -6.84 6.95
C PHE A 173 14.88 -7.73 7.51
N ASN A 174 14.89 -7.99 8.82
CA ASN A 174 15.90 -8.79 9.52
C ASN A 174 17.34 -8.32 9.27
N LEU A 175 17.55 -7.00 9.38
CA LEU A 175 18.86 -6.35 9.26
C LEU A 175 19.15 -5.56 10.54
N THR A 176 20.43 -5.34 10.84
CA THR A 176 20.85 -4.50 11.97
C THR A 176 20.46 -3.03 11.73
N GLU A 177 20.75 -2.53 10.52
CA GLU A 177 20.46 -1.18 10.08
C GLU A 177 20.11 -1.18 8.59
N ILE A 178 19.35 -0.18 8.15
CA ILE A 178 19.09 0.12 6.75
C ILE A 178 19.44 1.59 6.56
N ASN A 179 20.36 1.86 5.64
CA ASN A 179 20.79 3.21 5.29
C ASN A 179 20.53 3.49 3.80
N GLY A 180 20.84 4.70 3.34
CA GLY A 180 20.66 5.09 1.94
C GLY A 180 21.38 4.16 0.95
N ALA A 181 22.58 3.67 1.30
CA ALA A 181 23.29 2.71 0.45
C ALA A 181 22.53 1.38 0.33
N THR A 182 21.95 0.88 1.43
CA THR A 182 21.16 -0.35 1.46
C THR A 182 20.01 -0.32 0.46
N LEU A 183 19.37 0.83 0.23
CA LEU A 183 18.24 0.95 -0.71
C LEU A 183 18.60 0.62 -2.17
N THR A 184 19.89 0.67 -2.51
CA THR A 184 20.41 0.45 -3.86
C THR A 184 21.21 -0.84 -3.99
N ASP A 185 21.41 -1.55 -2.87
CA ASP A 185 21.95 -2.90 -2.87
C ASP A 185 21.02 -3.83 -3.67
N GLU A 186 21.60 -4.69 -4.49
CA GLU A 186 20.84 -5.55 -5.39
C GLU A 186 19.93 -6.53 -4.66
N LYS A 187 20.46 -7.19 -3.62
CA LYS A 187 19.72 -8.19 -2.86
C LYS A 187 18.61 -7.53 -2.05
N PHE A 188 18.90 -6.37 -1.44
CA PHE A 188 17.89 -5.62 -0.70
C PHE A 188 16.79 -5.08 -1.62
N TYR A 189 17.16 -4.47 -2.76
CA TYR A 189 16.19 -3.92 -3.73
C TYR A 189 15.28 -5.00 -4.30
N THR A 190 15.83 -6.11 -4.80
CA THR A 190 15.04 -7.24 -5.31
C THR A 190 14.18 -7.86 -4.20
N GLY A 191 14.71 -7.95 -2.97
CA GLY A 191 13.95 -8.38 -1.79
C GLY A 191 12.78 -7.46 -1.43
N MET A 192 12.92 -6.15 -1.60
CA MET A 192 11.83 -5.19 -1.43
C MET A 192 10.72 -5.39 -2.46
N VAL A 193 11.07 -5.61 -3.74
CA VAL A 193 10.08 -5.85 -4.81
C VAL A 193 9.33 -7.16 -4.57
N LYS A 194 10.04 -8.24 -4.22
CA LYS A 194 9.41 -9.51 -3.84
C LYS A 194 8.46 -9.34 -2.67
N ARG A 195 8.89 -8.65 -1.61
CA ARG A 195 8.05 -8.40 -0.43
C ARG A 195 6.81 -7.56 -0.76
N TRP A 196 6.92 -6.57 -1.66
CA TRP A 196 5.76 -5.84 -2.17
C TRP A 196 4.76 -6.79 -2.85
N GLY A 197 5.25 -7.73 -3.67
CA GLY A 197 4.45 -8.81 -4.25
C GLY A 197 3.81 -9.72 -3.20
N ASP A 198 4.57 -10.16 -2.20
CA ASP A 198 4.07 -11.02 -1.11
C ASP A 198 2.94 -10.32 -0.31
N GLU A 199 3.05 -9.01 -0.09
CA GLU A 199 2.00 -8.23 0.57
C GLU A 199 0.70 -8.23 -0.26
N TYR A 200 0.79 -8.18 -1.60
CA TYR A 200 -0.35 -8.35 -2.50
C TYR A 200 -0.87 -9.78 -2.48
N PHE A 201 -0.01 -10.80 -2.66
CA PHE A 201 -0.43 -12.19 -2.78
C PHE A 201 -1.03 -12.77 -1.50
N SER A 202 -0.70 -12.21 -0.34
CA SER A 202 -1.32 -12.58 0.96
C SER A 202 -2.73 -12.00 1.21
N ILE A 203 -3.30 -11.24 0.26
CA ILE A 203 -4.73 -10.89 0.29
C ILE A 203 -5.54 -12.11 -0.14
N ASP A 204 -6.56 -12.47 0.62
CA ASP A 204 -7.60 -13.41 0.21
C ASP A 204 -8.40 -12.77 -0.92
N LYS A 205 -8.21 -13.23 -2.17
CA LYS A 205 -8.98 -12.72 -3.32
C LYS A 205 -10.30 -13.45 -3.45
N LEU A 206 -11.32 -12.69 -3.80
CA LEU A 206 -12.64 -13.25 -4.10
C LEU A 206 -12.58 -13.87 -5.50
N LYS A 207 -12.72 -15.20 -5.56
CA LYS A 207 -12.70 -15.97 -6.83
C LYS A 207 -13.76 -15.46 -7.80
N SER A 208 -14.89 -15.04 -7.25
CA SER A 208 -15.85 -14.18 -7.91
C SER A 208 -16.52 -13.33 -6.84
N LEU A 209 -16.41 -12.01 -6.91
CA LEU A 209 -17.67 -11.29 -6.86
C LEU A 209 -18.27 -11.63 -8.21
N SER A 210 -19.30 -12.47 -8.24
CA SER A 210 -20.08 -12.41 -9.46
C SER A 210 -20.51 -10.94 -9.54
N ILE A 211 -20.08 -10.29 -10.62
CA ILE A 211 -20.97 -9.39 -11.34
C ILE A 211 -22.28 -10.15 -11.30
N MET A 212 -23.17 -9.75 -10.40
CA MET A 212 -24.35 -10.48 -9.95
C MET A 212 -24.81 -11.46 -11.05
N ASP A 213 -24.41 -12.73 -10.96
CA ASP A 213 -24.77 -13.71 -11.98
C ASP A 213 -26.23 -14.05 -11.73
N ALA A 214 -27.09 -13.15 -12.23
CA ALA A 214 -28.52 -13.16 -12.01
C ALA A 214 -29.16 -14.43 -12.58
N THR A 215 -28.44 -15.20 -13.41
CA THR A 215 -28.91 -16.49 -13.92
C THR A 215 -29.12 -17.52 -12.81
N ASN A 216 -28.40 -17.39 -11.69
CA ASN A 216 -28.54 -18.26 -10.51
C ASN A 216 -29.48 -17.69 -9.42
N ILE A 217 -29.99 -16.46 -9.60
CA ILE A 217 -30.93 -15.84 -8.67
C ILE A 217 -32.35 -16.11 -9.17
N LYS A 218 -32.95 -17.22 -8.71
CA LYS A 218 -34.29 -17.64 -9.14
C LYS A 218 -35.38 -17.20 -8.17
N THR A 219 -35.00 -16.90 -6.92
CA THR A 219 -35.92 -16.52 -5.85
C THR A 219 -35.43 -15.29 -5.08
N VAL A 220 -36.35 -14.64 -4.35
CA VAL A 220 -36.01 -13.55 -3.42
C VAL A 220 -35.00 -14.02 -2.36
N THR A 221 -35.08 -15.28 -1.93
CA THR A 221 -34.14 -15.87 -0.97
C THR A 221 -32.74 -15.99 -1.56
N ASP A 222 -32.62 -16.39 -2.83
CA ASP A 222 -31.33 -16.47 -3.52
C ASP A 222 -30.67 -15.09 -3.60
N GLY A 223 -31.45 -14.05 -3.89
CA GLY A 223 -30.96 -12.67 -3.91
C GLY A 223 -30.43 -12.21 -2.55
N LYS A 224 -31.16 -12.50 -1.46
CA LYS A 224 -30.72 -12.18 -0.09
C LYS A 224 -29.46 -12.95 0.29
N ASN A 225 -29.42 -14.25 0.00
CA ASN A 225 -28.29 -15.13 0.30
C ASN A 225 -27.04 -14.71 -0.46
N MET A 226 -27.18 -14.30 -1.72
CA MET A 226 -26.09 -13.78 -2.54
C MET A 226 -25.52 -12.49 -1.93
N ALA A 227 -26.37 -11.53 -1.58
CA ALA A 227 -25.93 -10.29 -0.92
C ALA A 227 -25.21 -10.57 0.40
N PHE A 228 -25.74 -11.49 1.21
CA PHE A 228 -25.09 -11.94 2.44
C PHE A 228 -23.73 -12.58 2.19
N ALA A 229 -23.63 -13.45 1.19
CA ALA A 229 -22.39 -14.13 0.85
C ALA A 229 -21.31 -13.14 0.37
N MET A 230 -21.68 -12.14 -0.45
CA MET A 230 -20.77 -11.07 -0.87
C MET A 230 -20.22 -10.27 0.32
N LEU A 231 -21.07 -9.96 1.31
CA LEU A 231 -20.64 -9.28 2.52
C LEU A 231 -19.70 -10.17 3.36
N LEU A 232 -20.05 -11.44 3.56
CA LEU A 232 -19.21 -12.38 4.32
C LEU A 232 -17.85 -12.61 3.65
N GLN A 233 -17.82 -12.70 2.33
CA GLN A 233 -16.59 -12.77 1.55
C GLN A 233 -15.72 -11.53 1.73
N LYS A 234 -16.32 -10.34 1.67
CA LYS A 234 -15.64 -9.05 1.86
C LYS A 234 -15.03 -8.91 3.25
N GLU A 235 -15.76 -9.29 4.30
CA GLU A 235 -15.30 -9.24 5.70
C GLU A 235 -14.32 -10.37 6.04
N GLY A 236 -14.41 -11.50 5.35
CA GLY A 236 -13.54 -12.65 5.48
C GLY A 236 -13.84 -13.56 6.68
N GLN A 237 -13.09 -14.66 6.79
CA GLN A 237 -13.36 -15.71 7.79
C GLN A 237 -13.25 -15.22 9.25
N SER A 238 -12.40 -14.22 9.51
CA SER A 238 -12.19 -13.67 10.85
C SER A 238 -13.46 -13.03 11.43
N PHE A 239 -14.31 -12.43 10.58
CA PHE A 239 -15.60 -11.90 10.97
C PHE A 239 -16.55 -13.02 11.43
N ILE A 240 -16.60 -14.12 10.68
CA ILE A 240 -17.42 -15.29 11.04
C ILE A 240 -16.98 -15.85 12.39
N ASP A 241 -15.66 -15.98 12.61
CA ASP A 241 -15.13 -16.47 13.87
C ASP A 241 -15.46 -15.55 15.05
N ALA A 242 -15.32 -14.24 14.87
CA ALA A 242 -15.67 -13.25 15.88
C ALA A 242 -17.17 -13.25 16.20
N TYR A 243 -18.02 -13.32 15.18
CA TYR A 243 -19.47 -13.39 15.33
C TYR A 243 -19.89 -14.64 16.12
N ILE A 244 -19.33 -15.80 15.79
CA ILE A 244 -19.61 -17.06 16.52
C ILE A 244 -19.10 -16.98 17.97
N ALA A 245 -17.94 -16.36 18.22
CA ALA A 245 -17.43 -16.15 19.57
C ALA A 245 -18.36 -15.25 20.39
N GLU A 246 -18.92 -14.20 19.79
CA GLU A 246 -19.88 -13.31 20.44
C GLU A 246 -21.17 -14.03 20.81
N LEU A 247 -21.73 -14.85 19.90
CA LEU A 247 -22.91 -15.66 20.19
C LEU A 247 -22.68 -16.63 21.35
N LYS A 248 -21.49 -17.26 21.40
CA LYS A 248 -21.10 -18.15 22.51
C LYS A 248 -21.00 -17.40 23.83
N ALA A 249 -20.38 -16.21 23.83
CA ALA A 249 -20.25 -15.38 25.02
C ALA A 249 -21.62 -14.95 25.57
N LYS A 250 -22.57 -14.66 24.67
CA LYS A 250 -23.96 -14.30 25.01
C LYS A 250 -24.85 -15.50 25.34
N LYS A 251 -24.33 -16.73 25.27
CA LYS A 251 -25.09 -17.99 25.46
C LYS A 251 -26.41 -18.01 24.66
N THR A 252 -26.36 -17.48 23.43
CA THR A 252 -27.56 -17.25 22.60
C THR A 252 -28.34 -18.54 22.30
N TYR A 253 -27.63 -19.67 22.18
CA TYR A 253 -28.24 -20.99 21.98
C TYR A 253 -27.97 -21.91 23.15
N THR A 254 -28.98 -22.69 23.52
CA THR A 254 -28.90 -23.74 24.54
C THR A 254 -28.13 -24.97 24.06
N ASP A 255 -28.32 -25.39 22.81
CA ASP A 255 -27.56 -26.49 22.19
C ASP A 255 -26.23 -25.99 21.60
N PRO A 256 -25.07 -26.45 22.10
CA PRO A 256 -23.76 -26.12 21.55
C PRO A 256 -23.58 -26.44 20.06
N LYS A 257 -24.31 -27.42 19.52
CA LYS A 257 -24.24 -27.76 18.08
C LYS A 257 -24.79 -26.64 17.19
N SER A 258 -25.63 -25.77 17.73
CA SER A 258 -26.20 -24.62 17.00
C SER A 258 -25.11 -23.67 16.53
N TYR A 259 -24.11 -23.36 17.37
CA TYR A 259 -22.99 -22.50 16.97
C TYR A 259 -22.22 -23.08 15.78
N THR A 260 -22.00 -24.40 15.78
CA THR A 260 -21.32 -25.09 14.67
C THR A 260 -22.18 -25.07 13.40
N ARG A 261 -23.50 -25.27 13.51
CA ARG A 261 -24.42 -25.17 12.36
C ARG A 261 -24.45 -23.77 11.76
N VAL A 262 -24.50 -22.72 12.58
CA VAL A 262 -24.48 -21.33 12.10
C VAL A 262 -23.17 -21.07 11.36
N LYS A 263 -22.02 -21.43 11.96
CA LYS A 263 -20.71 -21.29 11.29
C LYS A 263 -20.66 -22.01 9.96
N LYS A 264 -21.14 -23.26 9.93
CA LYS A 264 -21.21 -24.08 8.71
C LYS A 264 -22.09 -23.43 7.64
N GLY A 265 -23.29 -22.97 7.99
CA GLY A 265 -24.20 -22.31 7.06
C GLY A 265 -23.63 -21.03 6.46
N LEU A 266 -22.95 -20.20 7.27
CA LEU A 266 -22.25 -19.00 6.78
C LEU A 266 -21.14 -19.35 5.78
N ASN A 267 -20.37 -20.41 6.05
CA ASN A 267 -19.33 -20.89 5.14
C ASN A 267 -19.93 -21.51 3.85
N GLU A 268 -21.06 -22.20 3.94
CA GLU A 268 -21.77 -22.75 2.78
C GLU A 268 -22.33 -21.67 1.86
N LEU A 269 -22.83 -20.56 2.42
CA LEU A 269 -23.25 -19.38 1.64
C LEU A 269 -22.09 -18.81 0.81
N ILE A 270 -20.90 -18.74 1.40
CA ILE A 270 -19.69 -18.30 0.68
C ILE A 270 -19.36 -19.29 -0.44
N ALA A 271 -19.35 -20.60 -0.16
CA ALA A 271 -18.99 -21.62 -1.14
C ALA A 271 -19.96 -21.70 -2.33
N ALA A 272 -21.26 -21.55 -2.07
CA ALA A 272 -22.30 -21.59 -3.11
C ALA A 272 -22.30 -20.36 -4.03
N SER A 273 -21.73 -19.24 -3.58
CA SER A 273 -21.65 -17.98 -4.35
C SER A 273 -20.33 -17.78 -5.10
N THR A 274 -19.33 -18.63 -4.84
CA THR A 274 -18.08 -18.62 -5.61
C THR A 274 -18.21 -19.39 -6.91
N ALA A 275 -17.96 -18.72 -8.04
CA ALA A 275 -17.71 -19.39 -9.30
C ALA A 275 -16.43 -20.26 -9.21
N THR A 276 -16.39 -21.35 -9.97
CA THR A 276 -15.24 -22.25 -10.05
C THR A 276 -14.03 -21.61 -10.74
N ASP A 277 -14.27 -20.65 -11.63
CA ASP A 277 -13.21 -19.93 -12.35
C ASP A 277 -12.82 -18.63 -11.63
N GLN A 278 -11.51 -18.36 -11.60
CA GLN A 278 -10.97 -17.11 -11.05
C GLN A 278 -11.44 -15.92 -11.92
N ASN A 279 -11.94 -14.86 -11.30
CA ASN A 279 -12.38 -13.64 -11.95
C ASN A 279 -11.26 -13.07 -12.85
N GLU A 280 -11.60 -12.75 -14.11
CA GLU A 280 -10.64 -12.23 -15.11
C GLU A 280 -9.91 -10.96 -14.65
N LEU A 281 -10.53 -10.11 -13.82
CA LEU A 281 -9.89 -8.94 -13.23
C LEU A 281 -8.79 -9.34 -12.23
N ILE A 282 -9.01 -10.38 -11.43
CA ILE A 282 -7.96 -10.90 -10.54
C ILE A 282 -6.87 -11.60 -11.36
N LYS A 283 -7.21 -12.35 -12.41
CA LYS A 283 -6.20 -12.97 -13.29
C LYS A 283 -5.28 -11.92 -13.91
N GLU A 284 -5.85 -10.84 -14.45
CA GLU A 284 -5.09 -9.71 -14.98
C GLU A 284 -4.19 -9.07 -13.91
N LEU A 285 -4.73 -8.81 -12.72
CA LEU A 285 -3.99 -8.18 -11.64
C LEU A 285 -2.87 -9.07 -11.10
N ASP A 286 -3.14 -10.37 -10.91
CA ASP A 286 -2.15 -11.37 -10.50
C ASP A 286 -1.04 -11.51 -11.55
N GLN A 287 -1.38 -11.52 -12.84
CA GLN A 287 -0.40 -11.54 -13.92
C GLN A 287 0.50 -10.30 -13.87
N ALA A 288 -0.09 -9.10 -13.78
CA ALA A 288 0.68 -7.86 -13.72
C ALA A 288 1.65 -7.82 -12.52
N VAL A 289 1.21 -8.25 -11.33
CA VAL A 289 2.08 -8.31 -10.14
C VAL A 289 3.16 -9.39 -10.29
N ASN A 290 2.83 -10.55 -10.87
CA ASN A 290 3.81 -11.61 -11.14
C ASN A 290 4.89 -11.15 -12.11
N GLU A 291 4.53 -10.49 -13.21
CA GLU A 291 5.49 -10.00 -14.21
C GLU A 291 6.52 -9.04 -13.58
N ILE A 292 6.07 -8.15 -12.69
CA ILE A 292 6.98 -7.24 -11.97
C ILE A 292 7.91 -7.99 -11.01
N THR A 293 7.37 -8.93 -10.24
CA THR A 293 8.15 -9.66 -9.22
C THR A 293 9.12 -10.70 -9.82
N MET A 294 8.84 -11.21 -11.02
CA MET A 294 9.72 -12.12 -11.75
C MET A 294 10.83 -11.39 -12.50
N ASN A 295 10.56 -10.18 -12.99
CA ASN A 295 11.52 -9.40 -13.78
C ASN A 295 12.37 -8.42 -12.96
N CYS A 296 12.25 -8.40 -11.63
CA CYS A 296 13.04 -7.51 -10.79
C CYS A 296 14.53 -7.90 -10.78
N ARG A 297 15.39 -7.00 -11.24
CA ARG A 297 16.87 -7.09 -11.22
C ARG A 297 17.48 -5.77 -10.75
#